data_AF-A0A8T4JUG4-F1
#
_entry.id   AF-A0A8T4JUG4-F1
#
_cell.length_a   1.000
_cell.length_b   1.000
_cell.length_c   1.000
_cell.angle_alpha   90.00
_cell.angle_beta   90.00
_cell.angle_gamma   90.00
#
_symmetry.space_group_name_H-M   'P 1'
#
loop_
_entity.id
_entity.type
_entity.pdbx_description
1 polymer ?
#
loop_
_entity_poly.entity_id
_entity_poly.type
_entity_poly.pdbx_seq_one_letter_code
_entity_poly.pdbx_strand_id
1 'polypeptide(L)'
;MITKTSNNQAIITGLEDLSKRCPNIVIAHMNKGDLVKKAADFYYEIDNPNIAEQFKSADNRVGLDNIYRHFNTNPSKTRQTFLQTQEINGKRTVPYSEVFNQKHGECLEMAIAFQLAAQDHPDEKCFTVAGSCGFEKDDFGWTHAYNIATKKGKLFLIDVANPISRKSQATKGRLTKMKHYIVPVTDISDMGEIIVPNEFEIGRTYNVGFL
;
A
#
# COMPACT_ATOMS: atom_id res chain seq x y z
N MET A 1 -28.09 -0.16 -19.73
CA MET A 1 -27.06 0.24 -18.75
C MET A 1 -27.02 -0.82 -17.66
N ILE A 2 -26.12 -1.80 -17.80
CA ILE A 2 -25.97 -2.92 -16.85
C ILE A 2 -24.74 -2.63 -15.97
N THR A 3 -25.03 -2.32 -14.70
CA THR A 3 -24.29 -2.63 -13.46
C THR A 3 -22.74 -2.62 -13.43
N LYS A 4 -22.10 -1.45 -13.50
CA LYS A 4 -20.70 -1.31 -12.97
C LYS A 4 -20.60 -1.61 -11.46
N THR A 5 -21.68 -1.45 -10.71
CA THR A 5 -21.73 -1.74 -9.26
C THR A 5 -21.54 -3.23 -8.95
N SER A 6 -21.92 -4.12 -9.88
CA SER A 6 -21.79 -5.57 -9.67
C SER A 6 -20.34 -6.06 -9.69
N ASN A 7 -19.46 -5.42 -10.48
CA ASN A 7 -18.06 -5.84 -10.56
C ASN A 7 -17.25 -5.39 -9.34
N ASN A 8 -17.44 -4.15 -8.88
CA ASN A 8 -16.70 -3.64 -7.71
C ASN A 8 -16.99 -4.45 -6.45
N GLN A 9 -18.25 -4.86 -6.24
CA GLN A 9 -18.59 -5.67 -5.09
C GLN A 9 -17.94 -7.05 -5.15
N ALA A 10 -17.89 -7.67 -6.33
CA ALA A 10 -17.22 -8.96 -6.52
C ALA A 10 -15.71 -8.85 -6.22
N ILE A 11 -15.04 -7.80 -6.71
CA ILE A 11 -13.62 -7.53 -6.43
C ILE A 11 -13.39 -7.33 -4.92
N ILE A 12 -14.23 -6.54 -4.25
CA ILE A 12 -14.13 -6.30 -2.80
C ILE A 12 -14.27 -7.62 -2.04
N THR A 13 -15.29 -8.42 -2.34
CA THR A 13 -15.49 -9.73 -1.70
C THR A 13 -14.28 -10.65 -1.94
N GLY A 14 -13.73 -10.67 -3.15
CA GLY A 14 -12.52 -11.43 -3.47
C GLY A 14 -11.31 -10.99 -2.63
N LEU A 15 -11.09 -9.68 -2.49
CA LEU A 15 -10.01 -9.14 -1.64
C LEU A 15 -10.24 -9.45 -0.15
N GLU A 16 -11.47 -9.39 0.33
CA GLU A 16 -11.82 -9.78 1.71
C GLU A 16 -11.53 -11.26 1.95
N ASP A 17 -11.88 -12.14 1.02
CA ASP A 17 -11.60 -13.58 1.15
C ASP A 17 -10.12 -13.91 1.01
N LEU A 18 -9.40 -13.20 0.15
CA LEU A 18 -7.94 -13.28 0.09
C LEU A 18 -7.29 -12.82 1.38
N SER A 19 -7.81 -11.79 2.03
CA SER A 19 -7.24 -11.32 3.29
C SER A 19 -7.34 -12.35 4.42
N LYS A 20 -8.35 -13.21 4.38
CA LYS A 20 -8.52 -14.32 5.33
C LYS A 20 -7.61 -15.50 5.00
N ARG A 21 -7.49 -15.87 3.71
CA ARG A 21 -6.70 -17.02 3.25
C ARG A 21 -5.19 -16.74 3.23
N CYS A 22 -4.83 -15.53 2.83
CA CYS A 22 -3.47 -15.07 2.56
C CYS A 22 -3.20 -13.71 3.24
N PRO A 23 -3.24 -13.64 4.59
CA PRO A 23 -3.11 -12.37 5.33
C PRO A 23 -1.75 -11.68 5.18
N ASN A 24 -0.74 -12.38 4.65
CA ASN A 24 0.57 -11.80 4.33
C ASN A 24 0.61 -11.12 2.95
N ILE A 25 -0.44 -11.30 2.13
CA ILE A 25 -0.54 -10.77 0.77
C ILE A 25 -1.57 -9.65 0.73
N VAL A 26 -2.78 -9.89 1.25
CA VAL A 26 -3.86 -8.88 1.31
C VAL A 26 -4.25 -8.69 2.77
N ILE A 27 -4.32 -7.44 3.22
CA ILE A 27 -4.70 -7.09 4.59
C ILE A 27 -5.90 -6.15 4.50
N ALA A 28 -7.06 -6.59 4.96
CA ALA A 28 -8.30 -5.80 4.91
C ALA A 28 -8.43 -4.81 6.06
N HIS A 29 -7.84 -5.13 7.21
CA HIS A 29 -7.85 -4.27 8.40
C HIS A 29 -6.63 -4.59 9.27
N MET A 30 -6.09 -3.58 9.95
CA MET A 30 -4.95 -3.71 10.84
C MET A 30 -5.34 -3.29 12.26
N ASN A 31 -5.44 -4.27 13.15
CA ASN A 31 -5.72 -4.09 14.57
C ASN A 31 -4.44 -4.13 15.39
N LYS A 32 -4.55 -3.66 16.64
CA LYS A 32 -3.45 -3.80 17.59
C LYS A 32 -3.09 -5.28 17.80
N GLY A 33 -1.81 -5.61 17.66
CA GLY A 33 -1.26 -6.97 17.78
C GLY A 33 -1.20 -7.75 16.46
N ASP A 34 -1.76 -7.22 15.37
CA ASP A 34 -1.67 -7.87 14.06
C ASP A 34 -0.23 -7.85 13.55
N LEU A 35 0.17 -8.93 12.85
CA LEU A 35 1.50 -9.06 12.26
C LEU A 35 1.46 -8.85 10.75
N VAL A 36 2.29 -7.93 10.25
CA VAL A 36 2.46 -7.64 8.82
C VAL A 36 3.82 -8.12 8.35
N LYS A 37 3.85 -9.06 7.39
CA LYS A 37 5.09 -9.66 6.90
C LYS A 37 5.84 -8.72 5.95
N LYS A 38 7.10 -8.37 6.27
CA LYS A 38 8.01 -7.61 5.40
C LYS A 38 8.87 -8.50 4.52
N ALA A 39 9.36 -9.60 5.07
CA ALA A 39 10.21 -10.60 4.39
C ALA A 39 10.05 -11.96 5.09
N ALA A 40 10.80 -12.99 4.66
CA ALA A 40 10.69 -14.37 5.15
C ALA A 40 10.42 -14.47 6.66
N ASP A 41 11.30 -13.87 7.47
CA ASP A 41 11.29 -13.94 8.93
C ASP A 41 11.13 -12.57 9.62
N PHE A 42 10.82 -11.52 8.86
CA PHE A 42 10.70 -10.14 9.35
C PHE A 42 9.24 -9.69 9.34
N TYR A 43 8.74 -9.28 10.51
CA TYR A 43 7.35 -8.88 10.73
C TYR A 43 7.25 -7.55 11.46
N TYR A 44 6.29 -6.74 11.08
CA TYR A 44 5.83 -5.61 11.89
C TYR A 44 4.69 -6.05 12.78
N GLU A 45 4.75 -5.75 14.07
CA GLU A 45 3.58 -5.78 14.94
C GLU A 45 2.90 -4.41 14.90
N ILE A 46 1.61 -4.37 14.59
CA ILE A 46 0.81 -3.15 14.70
C ILE A 46 0.57 -2.89 16.19
N ASP A 47 1.41 -2.11 16.83
CA ASP A 47 1.34 -1.82 18.27
C ASP A 47 0.47 -0.59 18.60
N ASN A 48 0.32 0.32 17.62
CA ASN A 48 -0.50 1.52 17.70
C ASN A 48 -1.29 1.74 16.39
N PRO A 49 -2.59 1.36 16.33
CA PRO A 49 -3.39 1.53 15.12
C PRO A 49 -3.66 3.00 14.75
N ASN A 50 -3.49 3.92 15.70
CA ASN A 50 -3.80 5.35 15.51
C ASN A 50 -2.57 6.18 15.12
N ILE A 51 -1.40 5.57 14.95
CA ILE A 51 -0.14 6.31 14.72
C ILE A 51 -0.15 7.18 13.46
N ALA A 52 -0.95 6.79 12.47
CA ALA A 52 -1.09 7.47 11.19
C ALA A 52 -2.20 8.54 11.15
N GLU A 53 -2.94 8.77 12.25
CA GLU A 53 -3.99 9.80 12.32
C GLU A 53 -3.46 11.20 12.02
N GLN A 54 -2.19 11.46 12.30
CA GLN A 54 -1.53 12.73 11.98
C GLN A 54 -1.50 13.06 10.47
N PHE A 55 -1.77 12.09 9.60
CA PHE A 55 -1.86 12.30 8.16
C PHE A 55 -3.27 12.63 7.68
N LYS A 56 -4.29 12.53 8.55
CA LYS A 56 -5.67 12.92 8.24
C LYS A 56 -5.78 14.46 8.28
N SER A 57 -6.41 15.06 7.28
CA SER A 57 -6.84 16.47 7.33
C SER A 57 -8.10 16.64 8.19
N ALA A 58 -8.50 17.89 8.44
CA ALA A 58 -9.73 18.20 9.20
C ALA A 58 -11.01 17.61 8.59
N ASP A 59 -11.02 17.31 7.28
CA ASP A 59 -12.11 16.62 6.58
C ASP A 59 -11.82 15.13 6.36
N ASN A 60 -10.99 14.52 7.21
CA ASN A 60 -10.62 13.10 7.23
C ASN A 60 -10.00 12.57 5.94
N ARG A 61 -9.45 13.43 5.07
CA ARG A 61 -8.69 12.97 3.90
C ARG A 61 -7.27 12.61 4.29
N VAL A 62 -6.77 11.50 3.76
CA VAL A 62 -5.39 11.08 3.98
C VAL A 62 -4.43 11.87 3.08
N GLY A 63 -3.48 12.58 3.69
CA GLY A 63 -2.44 13.34 2.99
C GLY A 63 -1.31 12.45 2.47
N LEU A 64 -1.44 11.92 1.25
CA LEU A 64 -0.42 11.04 0.64
C LEU A 64 0.97 11.68 0.57
N ASP A 65 1.04 12.97 0.24
CA ASP A 65 2.28 13.75 0.23
C ASP A 65 2.97 13.74 1.60
N ASN A 66 2.20 13.76 2.69
CA ASN A 66 2.72 13.74 4.05
C ASN A 66 3.28 12.37 4.39
N ILE A 67 2.58 11.29 4.01
CA ILE A 67 3.07 9.91 4.18
C ILE A 67 4.38 9.73 3.42
N TYR A 68 4.40 10.07 2.12
CA TYR A 68 5.59 9.91 1.29
C TYR A 68 6.80 10.69 1.80
N ARG A 69 6.59 11.92 2.28
CA ARG A 69 7.68 12.75 2.84
C ARG A 69 8.07 12.35 4.26
N HIS A 70 7.18 11.68 5.00
CA HIS A 70 7.47 11.22 6.35
C HIS A 70 8.56 10.16 6.34
N PHE A 71 8.49 9.20 5.41
CA PHE A 71 9.46 8.13 5.30
C PHE A 71 10.66 8.52 4.44
N ASN A 72 11.86 8.31 4.98
CA ASN A 72 13.11 8.32 4.22
C ASN A 72 13.37 6.93 3.67
N THR A 73 13.43 6.81 2.35
CA THR A 73 13.67 5.54 1.65
C THR A 73 15.14 5.14 1.82
N ASN A 74 15.46 4.48 2.93
CA ASN A 74 16.79 3.93 3.19
C ASN A 74 16.69 2.46 3.64
N PRO A 75 16.79 1.50 2.70
CA PRO A 75 16.61 0.06 2.97
C PRO A 75 17.53 -0.46 4.08
N SER A 76 18.76 0.05 4.14
CA SER A 76 19.77 -0.36 5.11
C SER A 76 19.35 -0.06 6.55
N LYS A 77 18.65 1.06 6.77
CA LYS A 77 18.21 1.45 8.12
C LYS A 77 17.04 0.61 8.60
N THR A 78 16.05 0.36 7.73
CA THR A 78 14.94 -0.55 8.03
C THR A 78 15.46 -1.94 8.41
N ARG A 79 16.42 -2.47 7.65
CA ARG A 79 17.06 -3.76 7.97
C ARG A 79 17.79 -3.74 9.31
N GLN A 80 18.48 -2.65 9.65
CA GLN A 80 19.17 -2.53 10.94
C GLN A 80 18.21 -2.61 12.13
N THR A 81 17.02 -2.00 12.04
CA THR A 81 16.00 -2.08 13.09
C THR A 81 15.59 -3.54 13.36
N PHE A 82 15.44 -4.35 12.31
CA PHE A 82 15.17 -5.80 12.45
C PHE A 82 16.34 -6.59 13.03
N LEU A 83 17.59 -6.23 12.70
CA LEU A 83 18.75 -6.95 13.21
C LEU A 83 19.00 -6.69 14.70
N GLN A 84 18.53 -5.56 15.23
CA GLN A 84 18.63 -5.19 16.63
C GLN A 84 17.53 -5.80 17.50
N THR A 85 16.45 -6.31 16.91
CA THR A 85 15.37 -6.98 17.63
C THR A 85 15.69 -8.44 17.92
N GLN A 86 15.28 -8.90 19.10
CA GLN A 86 15.42 -10.29 19.52
C GLN A 86 14.55 -11.18 18.64
N GLU A 87 15.08 -12.35 18.28
CA GLU A 87 14.36 -13.36 17.55
C GLU A 87 13.55 -14.23 18.52
N ILE A 88 12.25 -14.40 18.26
CA ILE A 88 11.36 -15.26 19.04
C ILE A 88 10.74 -16.25 18.07
N ASN A 89 10.97 -17.55 18.29
CA ASN A 89 10.47 -18.63 17.44
C ASN A 89 10.83 -18.46 15.95
N GLY A 90 12.06 -18.03 15.66
CA GLY A 90 12.52 -17.81 14.28
C GLY A 90 11.98 -16.55 13.60
N LYS A 91 11.24 -15.69 14.33
CA LYS A 91 10.69 -14.44 13.79
C LYS A 91 11.33 -13.24 14.47
N ARG A 92 11.71 -12.25 13.67
CA ARG A 92 12.07 -10.92 14.17
C ARG A 92 10.89 -10.01 13.98
N THR A 93 10.35 -9.54 15.10
CA THR A 93 9.19 -8.66 15.13
C THR A 93 9.62 -7.31 15.66
N VAL A 94 9.32 -6.26 14.90
CA VAL A 94 9.54 -4.87 15.29
C VAL A 94 8.18 -4.19 15.45
N PRO A 95 7.93 -3.43 16.53
CA PRO A 95 6.75 -2.58 16.61
C PRO A 95 6.71 -1.61 15.42
N TYR A 96 5.61 -1.55 14.70
CA TYR A 96 5.49 -0.66 13.54
C TYR A 96 5.73 0.81 13.94
N SER A 97 5.31 1.19 15.16
CA SER A 97 5.56 2.53 15.69
C SER A 97 7.03 2.91 15.76
N GLU A 98 7.93 1.94 15.97
CA GLU A 98 9.37 2.20 16.04
C GLU A 98 9.90 2.63 14.66
N VAL A 99 9.59 1.85 13.62
CA VAL A 99 9.99 2.13 12.24
C VAL A 99 9.36 3.44 11.73
N PHE A 100 8.08 3.65 12.07
CA PHE A 100 7.36 4.87 11.78
C PHE A 100 8.04 6.10 12.39
N ASN A 101 8.38 6.08 13.68
CA ASN A 101 8.97 7.22 14.39
C ASN A 101 10.40 7.49 13.94
N GLN A 102 11.16 6.45 13.58
CA GLN A 102 12.47 6.58 12.98
C GLN A 102 12.42 7.11 11.54
N LYS A 103 11.22 7.22 10.94
CA LYS A 103 11.02 7.66 9.55
C LYS A 103 11.75 6.76 8.55
N HIS A 104 11.89 5.48 8.86
CA HIS A 104 12.50 4.50 7.97
C HIS A 104 11.38 3.77 7.25
N GLY A 105 11.40 3.70 5.92
CA GLY A 105 10.32 3.01 5.22
C GLY A 105 10.45 3.03 3.71
N GLU A 106 9.95 1.97 3.11
CA GLU A 106 9.80 1.75 1.68
C GLU A 106 8.31 1.65 1.34
N CYS A 107 7.96 0.86 0.32
CA CYS A 107 6.59 0.70 -0.14
C CYS A 107 5.65 0.12 0.92
N LEU A 108 6.09 -0.88 1.69
CA LEU A 108 5.22 -1.55 2.67
C LEU A 108 4.88 -0.64 3.84
N GLU A 109 5.87 0.08 4.39
CA GLU A 109 5.65 0.96 5.52
C GLU A 109 4.74 2.13 5.15
N MET A 110 4.89 2.67 3.93
CA MET A 110 3.97 3.69 3.40
C MET A 110 2.56 3.15 3.19
N ALA A 111 2.41 1.91 2.71
CA ALA A 111 1.11 1.28 2.51
C ALA A 111 0.38 0.98 3.84
N ILE A 112 1.11 0.54 4.87
CA ILE A 112 0.60 0.38 6.24
C ILE A 112 0.13 1.73 6.78
N ALA A 113 0.95 2.79 6.67
CA ALA A 113 0.59 4.12 7.13
C ALA A 113 -0.69 4.64 6.45
N PHE A 114 -0.84 4.39 5.15
CA PHE A 114 -2.05 4.75 4.43
C PHE A 114 -3.27 3.98 4.93
N GLN A 115 -3.18 2.65 5.08
CA GLN A 115 -4.29 1.84 5.55
C GLN A 115 -4.73 2.24 6.96
N LEU A 116 -3.80 2.38 7.91
CA LEU A 116 -4.11 2.84 9.27
C LEU A 116 -4.80 4.21 9.26
N ALA A 117 -4.39 5.12 8.36
CA ALA A 117 -5.04 6.42 8.21
C ALA A 117 -6.40 6.36 7.49
N ALA A 118 -6.72 5.29 6.77
CA ALA A 118 -7.92 5.21 5.92
C ALA A 118 -8.99 4.23 6.44
N GLN A 119 -8.62 3.23 7.24
CA GLN A 119 -9.47 2.06 7.54
C GLN A 119 -10.70 2.36 8.40
N ASP A 120 -10.71 3.46 9.17
CA ASP A 120 -11.85 3.81 10.05
C ASP A 120 -12.99 4.54 9.34
N HIS A 121 -12.91 4.71 8.02
CA HIS A 121 -13.96 5.40 7.27
C HIS A 121 -15.15 4.44 7.06
N PRO A 122 -16.36 4.73 7.59
CA PRO A 122 -17.44 3.75 7.71
C PRO A 122 -17.95 3.21 6.37
N ASP A 123 -17.89 4.03 5.32
CA ASP A 123 -18.37 3.70 3.98
C ASP A 123 -17.26 3.31 2.99
N GLU A 124 -16.01 3.23 3.46
CA GLU A 124 -14.85 2.96 2.60
C GLU A 124 -14.04 1.77 3.12
N LYS A 125 -13.67 0.87 2.21
CA LYS A 125 -12.73 -0.22 2.47
C LYS A 125 -11.34 0.19 1.99
N CYS A 126 -10.32 -0.22 2.72
CA CYS A 126 -8.93 -0.03 2.33
C CYS A 126 -8.15 -1.32 2.60
N PHE A 127 -7.55 -1.87 1.55
CA PHE A 127 -6.72 -3.07 1.60
C PHE A 127 -5.26 -2.67 1.38
N THR A 128 -4.33 -3.17 2.20
CA THR A 128 -2.90 -3.21 1.84
C THR A 128 -2.65 -4.49 1.06
N VAL A 129 -1.93 -4.36 -0.05
CA VAL A 129 -1.53 -5.46 -0.91
C VAL A 129 -0.01 -5.50 -0.99
N ALA A 130 0.59 -6.62 -0.58
CA ALA A 130 2.00 -6.93 -0.74
C ALA A 130 2.18 -7.84 -1.98
N GLY A 131 2.16 -7.23 -3.15
CA GLY A 131 2.19 -7.89 -4.45
C GLY A 131 3.44 -7.55 -5.26
N SER A 132 3.26 -7.28 -6.56
CA SER A 132 4.33 -6.84 -7.46
C SER A 132 3.91 -5.63 -8.30
N CYS A 133 4.92 -4.91 -8.82
CA CYS A 133 4.75 -3.79 -9.75
C CYS A 133 5.78 -3.86 -10.87
N GLY A 134 5.37 -4.00 -12.13
CA GLY A 134 6.25 -3.87 -13.30
C GLY A 134 6.26 -2.46 -13.86
N PHE A 135 7.32 -2.09 -14.60
CA PHE A 135 7.37 -0.86 -15.41
C PHE A 135 7.27 -1.12 -16.92
N GLU A 136 7.12 -2.39 -17.30
CA GLU A 136 6.91 -2.84 -18.67
C GLU A 136 5.79 -3.87 -18.69
N LYS A 137 5.09 -3.97 -19.82
CA LYS A 137 4.04 -4.97 -20.02
C LYS A 137 4.69 -6.36 -20.00
N ASP A 138 4.11 -7.29 -19.26
CA ASP A 138 4.61 -8.66 -19.04
C ASP A 138 5.88 -8.81 -18.18
N ASP A 139 6.38 -7.71 -17.57
CA ASP A 139 7.37 -7.78 -16.50
C ASP A 139 6.64 -7.90 -15.15
N PHE A 140 6.59 -9.12 -14.59
CA PHE A 140 6.12 -9.33 -13.22
C PHE A 140 7.20 -8.81 -12.28
N GLY A 141 7.25 -7.48 -12.13
CA GLY A 141 8.37 -6.75 -11.56
C GLY A 141 8.66 -7.06 -10.09
N TRP A 142 9.53 -6.23 -9.50
CA TRP A 142 9.92 -6.29 -8.09
C TRP A 142 8.73 -6.39 -7.10
N THR A 143 8.99 -7.00 -5.95
CA THR A 143 8.04 -7.00 -4.82
C THR A 143 7.71 -5.56 -4.45
N HIS A 144 6.41 -5.26 -4.40
CA HIS A 144 5.93 -3.90 -4.14
C HIS A 144 4.67 -3.95 -3.29
N ALA A 145 4.49 -2.92 -2.45
CA ALA A 145 3.29 -2.77 -1.65
C ALA A 145 2.55 -1.49 -2.01
N TYR A 146 1.24 -1.61 -2.09
CA TYR A 146 0.31 -0.56 -2.49
C TYR A 146 -1.04 -0.80 -1.82
N ASN A 147 -1.99 0.12 -2.01
CA ASN A 147 -3.32 -0.01 -1.45
C ASN A 147 -4.38 -0.09 -2.55
N ILE A 148 -5.46 -0.83 -2.26
CA ILE A 148 -6.71 -0.76 -3.01
C ILE A 148 -7.76 -0.19 -2.06
N ALA A 149 -8.39 0.91 -2.42
CA ALA A 149 -9.39 1.56 -1.57
C ALA A 149 -10.66 1.89 -2.35
N THR A 150 -11.79 1.86 -1.66
CA THR A 150 -13.07 2.30 -2.22
C THR A 150 -13.33 3.75 -1.86
N LYS A 151 -13.88 4.53 -2.80
CA LYS A 151 -14.40 5.87 -2.51
C LYS A 151 -15.68 6.09 -3.30
N LYS A 152 -16.78 6.40 -2.59
CA LYS A 152 -18.12 6.55 -3.19
C LYS A 152 -18.48 5.37 -4.11
N GLY A 153 -18.21 4.15 -3.66
CA GLY A 153 -18.50 2.90 -4.40
C GLY A 153 -17.59 2.61 -5.59
N LYS A 154 -16.52 3.39 -5.82
CA LYS A 154 -15.51 3.14 -6.86
C LYS A 154 -14.22 2.62 -6.24
N LEU A 155 -13.57 1.66 -6.89
CA LEU A 155 -12.26 1.14 -6.47
C LEU A 155 -11.12 1.93 -7.10
N PHE A 156 -10.08 2.15 -6.31
CA PHE A 156 -8.87 2.84 -6.72
C PHE A 156 -7.64 2.08 -6.24
N LEU A 157 -6.66 1.96 -7.12
CA LEU A 157 -5.29 1.61 -6.75
C LEU A 157 -4.58 2.89 -6.33
N ILE A 158 -3.89 2.82 -5.19
CA ILE A 158 -3.17 3.93 -4.58
C ILE A 158 -1.74 3.47 -4.32
N ASP A 159 -0.79 4.05 -5.06
CA ASP A 159 0.64 3.83 -4.86
C ASP A 159 1.27 5.10 -4.28
N VAL A 160 1.46 5.08 -2.96
CA VAL A 160 2.06 6.18 -2.21
C VAL A 160 3.56 6.28 -2.50
N ALA A 161 4.24 5.14 -2.64
CA ALA A 161 5.69 5.02 -2.72
C ALA A 161 6.27 5.37 -4.09
N ASN A 162 5.51 5.21 -5.17
CA ASN A 162 5.93 5.58 -6.52
C ASN A 162 5.04 6.69 -7.12
N PRO A 163 5.12 7.96 -6.65
CA PRO A 163 4.40 9.05 -7.30
C PRO A 163 4.84 9.23 -8.76
N ILE A 164 3.93 9.72 -9.62
CA ILE A 164 4.24 10.09 -10.99
C ILE A 164 5.11 11.35 -10.94
N SER A 165 6.40 11.22 -11.24
CA SER A 165 7.24 12.39 -11.52
C SER A 165 7.03 12.78 -12.98
N ARG A 166 6.59 14.03 -13.24
CA ARG A 166 6.71 14.59 -14.59
C ARG A 166 8.19 14.78 -14.89
N LYS A 167 8.85 13.76 -15.45
CA LYS A 167 10.14 13.92 -16.11
C LYS A 167 9.94 14.72 -17.41
N SER A 168 9.79 16.03 -17.28
CA SER A 168 10.34 16.95 -18.28
C SER A 168 10.91 18.14 -17.54
N GLN A 169 12.24 18.25 -17.57
CA GLN A 169 13.05 19.33 -17.02
C GLN A 169 13.32 19.29 -15.52
N ALA A 170 14.29 18.44 -15.18
CA ALA A 170 15.23 18.74 -14.11
C ALA A 170 16.00 20.03 -14.46
N THR A 171 15.41 21.18 -14.17
CA THR A 171 16.13 22.45 -14.06
C THR A 171 16.11 22.82 -12.57
N LYS A 172 17.26 22.59 -11.92
CA LYS A 172 17.71 23.25 -10.69
C LYS A 172 16.62 23.59 -9.65
N GLY A 173 16.41 22.69 -8.69
CA GLY A 173 16.11 23.09 -7.31
C GLY A 173 14.64 23.18 -6.86
N ARG A 174 13.64 22.80 -7.66
CA ARG A 174 12.27 22.62 -7.17
C ARG A 174 11.65 21.35 -7.76
N LEU A 175 11.38 20.37 -6.90
CA LEU A 175 10.48 19.25 -7.22
C LEU A 175 9.14 19.83 -7.71
N THR A 176 8.92 19.75 -9.01
CA THR A 176 7.68 20.14 -9.69
C THR A 176 6.59 19.17 -9.26
N LYS A 177 5.74 19.61 -8.32
CA LYS A 177 4.48 18.99 -7.86
C LYS A 177 4.39 17.46 -8.06
N MET A 178 4.80 16.70 -7.04
CA MET A 178 4.57 15.25 -6.99
C MET A 178 3.08 14.96 -7.16
N LYS A 179 2.73 14.00 -8.03
CA LYS A 179 1.36 13.51 -8.18
C LYS A 179 1.34 12.03 -7.86
N HIS A 180 0.77 11.65 -6.73
CA HIS A 180 0.58 10.25 -6.38
C HIS A 180 -0.21 9.50 -7.44
N TYR A 181 0.14 8.22 -7.66
CA TYR A 181 -0.53 7.36 -8.62
C TYR A 181 -1.81 6.82 -7.96
N ILE A 182 -2.93 7.49 -8.24
CA ILE A 182 -4.27 7.12 -7.81
C ILE A 182 -5.09 6.89 -9.06
N VAL A 183 -5.46 5.65 -9.33
CA VAL A 183 -6.11 5.26 -10.59
C VAL A 183 -7.28 4.34 -10.34
N PRO A 184 -8.37 4.43 -11.12
CA PRO A 184 -9.51 3.54 -10.95
C PRO A 184 -9.11 2.09 -11.30
N VAL A 185 -9.60 1.15 -10.52
CA VAL A 185 -9.52 -0.28 -10.83
C VAL A 185 -10.80 -0.67 -11.56
N THR A 186 -10.66 -1.28 -12.74
CA THR A 186 -11.80 -1.80 -13.51
C THR A 186 -12.04 -3.27 -13.21
N ASP A 187 -10.98 -4.03 -12.97
CA ASP A 187 -11.06 -5.47 -12.70
C ASP A 187 -9.81 -6.02 -12.02
N ILE A 188 -9.87 -7.26 -11.53
CA ILE A 188 -8.70 -8.07 -11.15
C ILE A 188 -8.81 -9.39 -11.90
N SER A 189 -7.81 -9.73 -12.71
CA SER A 189 -7.82 -10.99 -13.50
C SER A 189 -7.72 -12.22 -12.60
N ASP A 190 -8.04 -13.39 -13.15
CA ASP A 190 -7.88 -14.68 -12.44
C ASP A 190 -6.42 -14.93 -12.00
N MET A 191 -5.45 -14.29 -12.68
CA MET A 191 -4.03 -14.36 -12.35
C MET A 191 -3.59 -13.28 -11.34
N GLY A 192 -4.53 -12.50 -10.80
CA GLY A 192 -4.29 -11.45 -9.81
C GLY A 192 -3.83 -10.11 -10.41
N GLU A 193 -3.84 -9.94 -11.73
CA GLU A 193 -3.46 -8.68 -12.38
C GLU A 193 -4.52 -7.62 -12.15
N ILE A 194 -4.11 -6.44 -11.69
CA ILE A 194 -5.01 -5.31 -11.48
C ILE A 194 -5.18 -4.56 -12.79
N ILE A 195 -6.39 -4.61 -13.33
CA ILE A 195 -6.75 -3.98 -14.59
C ILE A 195 -7.19 -2.54 -14.29
N VAL A 196 -6.51 -1.59 -14.94
CA VAL A 196 -6.81 -0.15 -14.90
C VAL A 196 -7.13 0.33 -16.32
N PRO A 197 -7.87 1.44 -16.51
CA PRO A 197 -8.12 1.96 -17.85
C PRO A 197 -6.83 2.39 -18.55
N ASN A 198 -6.74 2.17 -19.86
CA ASN A 198 -5.55 2.40 -20.68
C ASN A 198 -4.97 3.81 -20.54
N GLU A 199 -5.80 4.84 -20.32
CA GLU A 199 -5.34 6.22 -20.13
C GLU A 199 -4.54 6.44 -18.83
N PHE A 200 -4.62 5.48 -17.90
CA PHE A 200 -3.89 5.46 -16.64
C PHE A 200 -2.71 4.47 -16.65
N GLU A 201 -2.64 3.57 -17.63
CA GLU A 201 -1.55 2.60 -17.84
C GLU A 201 -0.27 3.34 -18.27
N ILE A 202 0.34 4.08 -17.34
CA ILE A 202 1.56 4.87 -17.57
C ILE A 202 2.83 3.99 -17.63
N GLY A 203 2.72 2.82 -18.27
CA GLY A 203 3.75 1.77 -18.24
C GLY A 203 3.94 1.20 -16.84
N ARG A 204 2.85 0.89 -16.13
CA ARG A 204 2.90 0.18 -14.84
C ARG A 204 1.88 -0.94 -14.82
N THR A 205 2.32 -2.12 -14.42
CA THR A 205 1.49 -3.30 -14.20
C THR A 205 1.50 -3.64 -12.72
N TYR A 206 0.35 -3.95 -12.12
CA TYR A 206 0.26 -4.32 -10.71
C TYR A 206 -0.39 -5.69 -10.60
N ASN A 207 0.09 -6.52 -9.68
CA ASN A 207 -0.47 -7.84 -9.42
C ASN A 207 -0.57 -8.07 -7.91
N VAL A 208 -1.65 -8.70 -7.47
CA VAL A 208 -1.94 -8.98 -6.05
C VAL A 208 -1.05 -10.11 -5.50
N GLY A 209 -0.27 -10.79 -6.34
CA GLY A 209 0.40 -12.06 -6.02
C GLY A 209 -0.53 -13.23 -6.35
N PHE A 210 0.04 -14.42 -6.64
CA PHE A 210 -0.71 -15.59 -7.11
C PHE A 210 -1.95 -15.89 -6.24
N LEU A 211 -3.12 -15.91 -6.89
CA LEU A 211 -4.44 -16.25 -6.34
C LEU A 211 -4.67 -17.76 -6.22
#